data_AF-A0A1F3TA41-F1
#
_entry.id   AF-A0A1F3TA41-F1
#
_cell.length_a   1.000
_cell.length_b   1.000
_cell.length_c   1.000
_cell.angle_alpha   90.00
_cell.angle_beta   90.00
_cell.angle_gamma   90.00
#
_symmetry.space_group_name_H-M   'P 1'
#
loop_
_entity.id
_entity.type
_entity.pdbx_description
1 polymer ?
#
loop_
_entity_poly.entity_id
_entity_poly.type
_entity_poly.pdbx_seq_one_letter_code
_entity_poly.pdbx_strand_id
1 'polypeptide(L)'
;MVLAFLAWLEKIEEKTIAGHNPSFDRDFLEQTAHRYHINWPVAHRTIDLHSICYFGMLQAGVKPPLTHGHSALNLDAVLRYVGIPEEPKPHNALTGALVETEAFGRLFYKKPFLEEFLKYPLPKR
;
A
#
# COMPACT_ATOMS: atom_id res chain seq x y z
N MET A 1 6.24 17.95 11.08
CA MET A 1 5.92 16.87 10.13
C MET A 1 4.44 16.52 10.17
N VAL A 2 3.89 16.00 11.27
CA VAL A 2 2.45 15.66 11.39
C VAL A 2 1.52 16.83 11.06
N LEU A 3 1.78 18.04 11.58
CA LEU A 3 0.94 19.21 11.26
C LEU A 3 0.92 19.55 9.76
N ALA A 4 2.06 19.42 9.07
CA ALA A 4 2.13 19.66 7.63
C ALA A 4 1.37 18.58 6.84
N PHE A 5 1.46 17.32 7.29
CA PHE A 5 0.68 16.21 6.73
C PHE A 5 -0.82 16.44 6.91
N LEU A 6 -1.27 16.84 8.10
CA LEU A 6 -2.69 17.12 8.38
C LEU A 6 -3.21 18.32 7.57
N ALA A 7 -2.42 19.38 7.45
CA ALA A 7 -2.77 20.54 6.61
C ALA A 7 -2.83 20.19 5.12
N TRP A 8 -2.00 19.25 4.64
CA TRP A 8 -2.13 18.71 3.29
C TRP A 8 -3.40 17.87 3.15
N LEU A 9 -3.69 17.02 4.13
CA LEU A 9 -4.85 16.13 4.14
C LEU A 9 -6.19 16.89 4.08
N GLU A 10 -6.27 18.11 4.62
CA GLU A 10 -7.45 18.98 4.50
C GLU A 10 -7.86 19.26 3.05
N LYS A 11 -6.93 19.19 2.10
CA LYS A 11 -7.16 19.41 0.67
C LYS A 11 -7.61 18.15 -0.07
N ILE A 12 -7.62 17.02 0.61
CA ILE A 12 -7.99 15.72 0.03
C ILE A 12 -9.42 15.41 0.40
N GLU A 13 -10.27 15.12 -0.59
CA GLU A 13 -11.67 14.75 -0.36
C GLU A 13 -11.76 13.39 0.33
N GLU A 14 -11.16 12.37 -0.27
CA GLU A 14 -11.16 11.02 0.29
C GLU A 14 -9.87 10.69 1.03
N LYS A 15 -9.99 10.46 2.34
CA LYS A 15 -8.89 10.43 3.31
C LYS A 15 -8.56 9.03 3.83
N THR A 16 -9.21 8.00 3.29
CA THR A 16 -8.89 6.62 3.66
C THR A 16 -7.44 6.31 3.31
N ILE A 17 -6.65 5.94 4.32
CA ILE A 17 -5.26 5.55 4.12
C ILE A 17 -5.23 4.18 3.42
N ALA A 18 -4.42 4.11 2.37
CA ALA A 18 -4.10 2.88 1.65
C ALA A 18 -2.60 2.64 1.65
N GLY A 19 -2.18 1.39 1.80
CA GLY A 19 -0.77 0.99 1.77
C GLY A 19 -0.58 -0.49 2.05
N HIS A 20 0.66 -0.96 2.21
CA HIS A 20 0.96 -2.32 2.70
C HIS A 20 1.11 -2.32 4.22
N ASN A 21 0.20 -3.00 4.94
CA ASN A 21 0.05 -2.86 6.40
C ASN A 21 -0.14 -1.40 6.90
N PRO A 22 -1.08 -0.63 6.30
CA PRO A 22 -1.23 0.80 6.58
C PRO A 22 -1.76 1.09 8.00
N SER A 23 -2.22 0.06 8.71
CA SER A 23 -2.64 0.17 10.11
C SER A 23 -1.48 0.63 11.01
N PHE A 24 -0.27 0.15 10.75
CA PHE A 24 0.91 0.54 11.51
C PHE A 24 1.21 2.03 11.35
N ASP A 25 1.25 2.52 10.11
CA ASP A 25 1.52 3.94 9.80
C ASP A 25 0.43 4.86 10.34
N ARG A 26 -0.85 4.47 10.16
CA ARG A 26 -2.00 5.20 10.72
C ARG A 26 -1.85 5.33 12.23
N ASP A 27 -1.64 4.23 12.94
CA ASP A 27 -1.58 4.22 14.40
C ASP A 27 -0.35 4.97 14.91
N PHE A 28 0.79 4.85 14.22
CA PHE A 28 1.99 5.61 14.56
C PHE A 28 1.75 7.13 14.50
N LEU A 29 1.05 7.60 13.46
CA LEU A 29 0.70 9.02 13.30
C LEU A 29 -0.38 9.46 14.29
N GLU A 30 -1.41 8.64 14.52
CA GLU A 30 -2.48 8.91 15.49
C GLU A 30 -1.91 9.04 16.91
N GLN A 31 -1.05 8.11 17.34
CA GLN A 31 -0.40 8.19 18.65
C GLN A 31 0.48 9.44 18.78
N THR A 32 1.13 9.87 17.69
CA THR A 32 1.87 11.13 17.68
C THR A 32 0.92 12.33 17.83
N ALA A 33 -0.19 12.36 17.09
CA ALA A 33 -1.20 13.41 17.21
C ALA A 33 -1.73 13.52 18.64
N HIS A 34 -2.07 12.39 19.27
CA HIS A 34 -2.54 12.34 20.65
C HIS A 34 -1.52 12.88 21.66
N ARG A 35 -0.23 12.52 21.52
CA ARG A 35 0.85 13.03 22.39
C ARG A 35 1.02 14.55 22.33
N TYR A 36 0.68 15.16 21.20
CA TYR A 36 0.76 16.61 20.99
C TYR A 36 -0.60 17.31 21.07
N HIS A 37 -1.64 16.62 21.55
CA HIS A 37 -3.01 17.15 21.65
C HIS A 37 -3.56 17.70 20.32
N ILE A 38 -3.19 17.07 19.22
CA ILE A 38 -3.66 17.39 17.87
C ILE A 38 -4.87 16.51 17.56
N ASN A 39 -5.95 17.11 17.04
CA ASN A 39 -7.12 16.36 16.57
C ASN A 39 -6.74 15.47 15.38
N TRP A 40 -7.02 14.17 15.48
CA TRP A 40 -6.77 13.19 14.43
C TRP A 40 -7.99 13.09 13.48
N PRO A 41 -7.86 13.48 12.20
CA PRO A 41 -9.00 13.55 11.28
C PRO A 41 -9.17 12.30 10.40
N VAL A 42 -8.30 11.29 10.53
CA VAL A 42 -8.33 10.09 9.68
C VAL A 42 -9.15 9.00 10.34
N ALA A 43 -9.95 8.28 9.56
CA ALA A 43 -10.74 7.15 10.04
C ALA A 43 -9.87 5.96 10.45
N HIS A 44 -10.42 5.12 11.34
CA HIS A 44 -9.80 3.84 11.70
C HIS A 44 -9.73 2.86 10.51
N ARG A 45 -10.65 2.93 9.54
CA ARG A 45 -10.64 2.00 8.41
C ARG A 45 -9.55 2.36 7.40
N THR A 46 -8.87 1.34 6.90
CA THR A 46 -7.78 1.47 5.91
C THR A 46 -7.99 0.49 4.76
N ILE A 47 -7.35 0.75 3.62
CA ILE A 47 -7.28 -0.19 2.49
C ILE A 47 -5.90 -0.83 2.49
N ASP A 48 -5.86 -2.10 2.89
CA ASP A 48 -4.61 -2.85 3.01
C ASP A 48 -4.27 -3.62 1.72
N LEU A 49 -3.14 -3.27 1.12
CA LEU A 49 -2.61 -3.87 -0.11
C LEU A 49 -2.37 -5.38 0.06
N HIS A 50 -1.93 -5.82 1.24
CA HIS A 50 -1.77 -7.25 1.53
C HIS A 50 -3.10 -7.97 1.33
N SER A 51 -4.16 -7.48 1.97
CA SER A 51 -5.50 -8.05 1.88
C SER A 51 -6.06 -8.05 0.44
N ILE A 52 -5.87 -6.96 -0.30
CA ILE A 52 -6.30 -6.86 -1.70
C ILE A 52 -5.54 -7.85 -2.59
N CYS A 53 -4.22 -7.93 -2.44
CA CYS A 53 -3.39 -8.85 -3.22
C CYS A 53 -3.72 -10.31 -2.87
N TYR A 54 -3.88 -10.63 -1.58
CA TYR A 54 -4.26 -11.95 -1.09
C TYR A 54 -5.57 -12.41 -1.72
N PHE A 55 -6.59 -11.55 -1.69
CA PHE A 55 -7.87 -11.83 -2.35
C PHE A 55 -7.71 -12.04 -3.86
N GLY A 56 -6.94 -11.17 -4.52
CA GLY A 56 -6.64 -11.28 -5.95
C GLY A 56 -5.95 -12.59 -6.33
N MET A 57 -5.02 -13.07 -5.50
CA MET A 57 -4.35 -14.36 -5.67
C MET A 57 -5.36 -15.51 -5.64
N LEU A 58 -6.25 -15.54 -4.64
CA LEU A 58 -7.27 -16.57 -4.53
C LEU A 58 -8.24 -16.57 -5.73
N GLN A 59 -8.68 -15.39 -6.18
CA GLN A 59 -9.54 -15.27 -7.36
C GLN A 59 -8.87 -15.81 -8.63
N ALA A 60 -7.55 -15.70 -8.73
CA ALA A 60 -6.77 -16.23 -9.86
C ALA A 60 -6.34 -17.70 -9.67
N GLY A 61 -6.81 -18.40 -8.63
CA GLY A 61 -6.39 -19.77 -8.33
C GLY A 61 -4.93 -19.90 -7.86
N VAL A 62 -4.29 -18.79 -7.50
CA VAL A 62 -2.91 -18.74 -7.00
C VAL A 62 -2.95 -18.80 -5.48
N LYS A 63 -2.22 -19.75 -4.87
CA LYS A 63 -2.12 -19.84 -3.41
C LYS A 63 -1.20 -18.73 -2.88
N PRO A 64 -1.65 -17.88 -1.93
CA PRO A 64 -0.78 -16.94 -1.26
C PRO A 64 0.40 -17.64 -0.57
N PRO A 65 1.60 -17.03 -0.57
CA PRO A 65 2.75 -17.64 0.07
C PRO A 65 2.52 -17.74 1.58
N LEU A 66 2.98 -18.83 2.19
CA LEU A 66 2.85 -19.08 3.62
C LEU A 66 4.23 -19.32 4.23
N THR A 67 4.47 -18.73 5.40
CA THR A 67 5.66 -18.97 6.22
C THR A 67 5.24 -18.97 7.69
N HIS A 68 5.80 -19.85 8.51
CA HIS A 68 5.49 -19.92 9.94
C HIS A 68 3.98 -19.88 10.28
N GLY A 69 3.15 -20.54 9.45
CA GLY A 69 1.70 -20.64 9.67
C GLY A 69 0.89 -19.38 9.33
N HIS A 70 1.49 -18.35 8.73
CA HIS A 70 0.78 -17.14 8.29
C HIS A 70 1.24 -16.67 6.90
N SER A 71 0.53 -15.70 6.34
CA SER A 71 0.84 -15.16 5.01
C SER A 71 2.23 -14.54 4.97
N ALA A 72 3.05 -14.99 4.02
CA ALA A 72 4.37 -14.44 3.70
C ALA A 72 4.31 -13.37 2.59
N LEU A 73 3.13 -12.81 2.33
CA LEU A 73 2.87 -11.84 1.26
C LEU A 73 3.40 -10.45 1.62
N ASN A 74 4.72 -10.30 1.65
CA ASN A 74 5.38 -9.00 1.81
C ASN A 74 5.29 -8.14 0.53
N LEU A 75 5.74 -6.89 0.59
CA LEU A 75 5.67 -5.96 -0.53
C LEU A 75 6.35 -6.53 -1.78
N ASP A 76 7.57 -7.06 -1.67
CA ASP A 76 8.27 -7.69 -2.81
C ASP A 76 7.45 -8.83 -3.46
N ALA A 77 6.77 -9.65 -2.65
CA ALA A 77 5.90 -10.70 -3.18
C ALA A 77 4.67 -10.12 -3.90
N VAL A 78 4.11 -9.01 -3.40
CA VAL A 78 3.04 -8.28 -4.09
C VAL A 78 3.54 -7.70 -5.42
N LEU A 79 4.70 -7.05 -5.43
CA LEU A 79 5.30 -6.43 -6.63
C LEU A 79 5.56 -7.48 -7.72
N ARG A 80 6.20 -8.59 -7.35
CA ARG A 80 6.40 -9.73 -8.26
C ARG A 80 5.07 -10.28 -8.76
N TYR A 81 4.07 -10.40 -7.88
CA TYR A 81 2.75 -10.87 -8.28
C TYR A 81 2.16 -9.96 -9.37
N VAL A 82 2.16 -8.63 -9.17
CA VAL A 82 1.60 -7.66 -10.13
C VAL A 82 2.51 -7.36 -11.33
N GLY A 83 3.68 -8.00 -11.42
CA GLY A 83 4.55 -7.97 -12.60
C GLY A 83 5.51 -6.80 -12.65
N ILE A 84 5.89 -6.22 -11.51
CA ILE A 84 6.91 -5.15 -11.40
C ILE A 84 8.07 -5.62 -10.51
N PRO A 85 9.28 -5.06 -10.67
CA PRO A 85 10.43 -5.45 -9.85
C PRO A 85 10.21 -5.11 -8.37
N GLU A 86 11.03 -5.75 -7.53
CA GLU A 86 11.13 -5.49 -6.10
C GLU A 86 11.53 -4.03 -5.82
N GLU A 87 11.24 -3.57 -4.60
CA GLU A 87 11.60 -2.20 -4.21
C GLU A 87 13.13 -2.02 -4.27
N PRO A 88 13.64 -0.94 -4.90
CA PRO A 88 15.07 -0.69 -4.94
C PRO A 88 15.63 -0.42 -3.54
N LYS A 89 16.88 -0.83 -3.30
CA LYS A 89 17.59 -0.60 -2.03
C LYS A 89 18.53 0.60 -2.12
N PRO A 90 18.74 1.36 -1.02
CA PRO A 90 18.13 1.19 0.30
C PRO A 90 16.65 1.59 0.33
N HIS A 91 15.87 0.99 1.25
CA HIS A 91 14.45 1.28 1.40
C HIS A 91 14.19 2.77 1.66
N ASN A 92 13.20 3.33 0.98
CA ASN A 92 12.80 4.72 1.11
C ASN A 92 11.27 4.82 1.13
N ALA A 93 10.71 5.49 2.13
CA ALA A 93 9.26 5.58 2.31
C ALA A 93 8.50 6.15 1.10
N LEU A 94 9.09 7.10 0.37
CA LEU A 94 8.48 7.65 -0.85
C LEU A 94 8.47 6.61 -1.97
N THR A 95 9.58 5.88 -2.14
CA THR A 95 9.66 4.79 -3.14
C THR A 95 8.68 3.68 -2.81
N GLY A 96 8.59 3.27 -1.55
CA GLY A 96 7.58 2.33 -1.05
C GLY A 96 6.15 2.77 -1.42
N ALA A 97 5.78 4.02 -1.12
CA ALA A 97 4.46 4.55 -1.45
C ALA A 97 4.16 4.56 -2.97
N LEU A 98 5.17 4.83 -3.81
CA LEU A 98 5.01 4.81 -5.28
C LEU A 98 4.79 3.39 -5.82
N VAL A 99 5.59 2.41 -5.37
CA VAL A 99 5.43 1.02 -5.81
C VAL A 99 4.12 0.40 -5.30
N GLU A 100 3.66 0.80 -4.10
CA GLU A 100 2.34 0.41 -3.58
C GLU A 100 1.20 1.02 -4.39
N THR A 101 1.31 2.31 -4.76
CA THR A 101 0.34 2.98 -5.63
C THR A 101 0.20 2.26 -6.97
N GLU A 102 1.32 1.89 -7.59
CA GLU A 102 1.31 1.11 -8.83
C GLU A 102 0.66 -0.27 -8.61
N ALA A 103 0.99 -0.96 -7.52
CA ALA A 103 0.41 -2.26 -7.21
C ALA A 103 -1.12 -2.18 -7.02
N PHE A 104 -1.63 -1.16 -6.33
CA PHE A 104 -3.07 -0.90 -6.23
C PHE A 104 -3.69 -0.68 -7.60
N GLY A 105 -3.09 0.15 -8.45
CA GLY A 105 -3.62 0.41 -9.79
C GLY A 105 -3.72 -0.86 -10.64
N ARG A 106 -2.70 -1.72 -10.58
CA ARG A 106 -2.70 -3.02 -11.28
C ARG A 106 -3.72 -4.00 -10.70
N LEU A 107 -3.96 -3.99 -9.40
CA LEU A 107 -4.92 -4.88 -8.75
C LEU A 107 -6.37 -4.44 -8.96
N PHE A 108 -6.67 -3.15 -8.76
CA PHE A 108 -8.02 -2.58 -8.87
C PHE A 108 -8.47 -2.40 -10.31
N TYR A 109 -7.62 -1.80 -11.15
CA TYR A 109 -8.03 -1.34 -12.47
C TYR A 109 -7.48 -2.20 -13.61
N LYS A 110 -6.63 -3.19 -13.30
CA LYS A 110 -5.97 -4.04 -14.29
C LYS A 110 -5.25 -3.21 -15.36
N LYS A 111 -4.56 -2.14 -14.94
CA LYS A 111 -3.74 -1.28 -15.79
C LYS A 111 -2.53 -0.75 -14.99
N PRO A 112 -1.42 -0.42 -15.66
CA PRO A 112 -0.40 0.41 -15.05
C PRO A 112 -0.99 1.76 -14.62
N PHE A 113 -0.47 2.35 -13.56
CA PHE A 113 -1.01 3.58 -12.96
C PHE A 113 -0.05 4.75 -13.10
N LEU A 114 1.22 4.55 -12.77
CA LEU A 114 2.25 5.58 -12.87
C LEU A 114 3.09 5.40 -14.15
N GLU A 115 3.57 6.52 -14.70
CA GLU A 115 4.28 6.55 -15.98
C GLU A 115 5.55 5.70 -15.97
N GLU A 116 6.31 5.71 -14.87
CA GLU A 116 7.56 4.96 -14.74
C GLU A 116 7.39 3.43 -14.81
N PHE A 117 6.17 2.93 -14.59
CA PHE A 117 5.85 1.51 -14.64
C PHE A 117 5.17 1.06 -15.94
N LEU A 118 4.92 1.97 -16.90
CA LEU A 118 4.31 1.62 -18.20
C LEU A 118 5.13 0.59 -18.99
N LYS A 119 6.45 0.57 -18.77
CA LYS A 119 7.38 -0.41 -19.38
C LYS A 119 7.18 -1.84 -18.89
N TYR A 120 6.49 -2.03 -17.76
CA TYR A 120 6.22 -3.36 -17.20
C TYR A 120 4.82 -3.82 -17.63
N PRO A 121 4.71 -4.86 -18.48
CA PRO A 121 3.41 -5.36 -18.91
C PRO A 121 2.62 -5.93 -17.72
N LEU A 122 1.30 -6.02 -17.88
CA LEU A 122 0.48 -6.73 -16.91
C LEU A 122 0.76 -8.24 -16.99
N PRO A 123 0.80 -8.96 -15.86
CA PRO A 123 0.90 -10.41 -15.85
C PRO A 123 -0.27 -11.05 -16.61
N LYS A 124 0.02 -12.02 -17.47
CA LYS A 124 -1.01 -12.91 -18.05
C LYS A 124 -1.49 -13.86 -16.95
N ARG A 125 -2.78 -13.86 -16.65
CA ARG A 125 -3.40 -14.73 -15.65
C ARG A 125 -4.71 -15.30 -16.19
#